data_AF-A0A956D8E3-F1
#
_entry.id   AF-A0A956D8E3-F1
#
_cell.length_a   1.000
_cell.length_b   1.000
_cell.length_c   1.000
_cell.angle_alpha   90.00
_cell.angle_beta   90.00
_cell.angle_gamma   90.00
#
_symmetry.space_group_name_H-M   'P 1'
#
loop_
_entity.id
_entity.type
_entity.pdbx_description
1 polymer ?
#
loop_
_entity_poly.entity_id
_entity_poly.type
_entity_poly.pdbx_seq_one_letter_code
_entity_poly.pdbx_strand_id
1 'polypeptide(L)'
;MSLFALTPEAKSFVVPELASGQRELWQADELGGVMQPFPTTRAVDLDRLDARLDELFCRIPKHDASFDALVAPELHSLLPLTRREAAEPGLWRWLAVVHRPDLVRHRWENRSWAQMRRRFWSVGTRPDSNTFARLWWIAELTRDSDPSDAYALTRRVFARQPLATGIFIRSFGHHRPAVVALVDALELAPPDVVERTLRLFTAALSSRVLEVMDAASLRGLVVELRERASNGS
;
A
#
# COMPACT_ATOMS: atom_id res chain seq x y z
N MET A 1 1.89 -23.71 -0.44
CA MET A 1 1.05 -23.51 -1.65
C MET A 1 1.76 -22.56 -2.62
N SER A 2 1.59 -22.68 -3.94
CA SER A 2 2.29 -21.85 -4.95
C SER A 2 1.63 -20.49 -5.16
N LEU A 3 2.41 -19.48 -5.57
CA LEU A 3 1.87 -18.19 -6.01
C LEU A 3 1.30 -18.26 -7.43
N PHE A 4 0.25 -17.49 -7.66
CA PHE A 4 -0.36 -17.32 -8.98
C PHE A 4 -0.52 -15.84 -9.34
N ALA A 5 -0.79 -15.59 -10.61
CA ALA A 5 -1.15 -14.29 -11.15
C ALA A 5 -2.44 -14.39 -11.96
N LEU A 6 -3.25 -13.34 -11.88
CA LEU A 6 -4.41 -13.16 -12.75
C LEU A 6 -4.05 -12.34 -14.00
N THR A 7 -4.46 -12.83 -15.15
CA THR A 7 -4.38 -12.09 -16.41
C THR A 7 -5.38 -10.92 -16.43
N PRO A 8 -5.23 -9.93 -17.33
CA PRO A 8 -6.19 -8.82 -17.45
C PRO A 8 -7.64 -9.25 -17.71
N GLU A 9 -7.86 -10.39 -18.34
CA GLU A 9 -9.18 -10.94 -18.68
C GLU A 9 -9.98 -11.34 -17.43
N ALA A 10 -9.30 -11.69 -16.33
CA ALA A 10 -9.95 -12.01 -15.05
C ALA A 10 -10.68 -10.81 -14.40
N LYS A 11 -10.68 -9.62 -15.03
CA LYS A 11 -11.39 -8.44 -14.52
C LYS A 11 -12.89 -8.67 -14.33
N SER A 12 -13.49 -9.55 -15.14
CA SER A 12 -14.90 -9.94 -15.05
C SER A 12 -15.24 -10.65 -13.74
N PHE A 13 -14.25 -11.24 -13.05
CA PHE A 13 -14.42 -11.91 -11.76
C PHE A 13 -14.44 -10.93 -10.57
N VAL A 14 -14.22 -9.64 -10.81
CA VAL A 14 -14.40 -8.60 -9.79
C VAL A 14 -15.83 -8.10 -9.88
N VAL A 15 -16.71 -8.78 -9.15
CA VAL A 15 -18.17 -8.56 -9.15
C VAL A 15 -18.67 -8.00 -7.80
N PRO A 16 -19.85 -7.35 -7.75
CA PRO A 16 -20.41 -6.83 -6.52
C PRO A 16 -20.57 -7.87 -5.40
N GLU A 17 -20.87 -9.12 -5.76
CA GLU A 17 -21.05 -10.24 -4.83
C GLU A 17 -19.73 -10.60 -4.12
N LEU A 18 -18.60 -10.51 -4.82
CA LEU A 18 -17.28 -10.70 -4.22
C LEU A 18 -16.97 -9.56 -3.22
N ALA A 19 -17.35 -8.33 -3.57
CA ALA A 19 -17.11 -7.15 -2.74
C ALA A 19 -18.03 -7.07 -1.52
N SER A 20 -19.27 -7.54 -1.62
CA SER A 20 -20.21 -7.64 -0.49
C SER A 20 -19.90 -8.82 0.42
N GLY A 21 -19.15 -9.81 -0.08
CA GLY A 21 -18.89 -11.08 0.62
C GLY A 21 -19.99 -12.12 0.42
N GLN A 22 -21.02 -11.84 -0.40
CA GLN A 22 -22.00 -12.85 -0.84
C GLN A 22 -21.33 -13.99 -1.61
N ARG A 23 -20.22 -13.71 -2.29
CA ARG A 23 -19.28 -14.70 -2.80
C ARG A 23 -17.98 -14.60 -2.01
N GLU A 24 -17.61 -15.68 -1.32
CA GLU A 24 -16.38 -15.71 -0.52
C GLU A 24 -15.15 -15.99 -1.38
N LEU A 25 -15.18 -17.05 -2.20
CA LEU A 25 -14.07 -17.53 -3.02
C LEU A 25 -14.54 -17.99 -4.41
N TRP A 26 -13.58 -18.06 -5.33
CA TRP A 26 -13.75 -18.66 -6.66
C TRP A 26 -13.18 -20.08 -6.67
N GLN A 27 -13.84 -20.98 -7.38
CA GLN A 27 -13.30 -22.32 -7.63
C GLN A 27 -12.23 -22.27 -8.72
N ALA A 28 -11.28 -23.21 -8.68
CA ALA A 28 -10.13 -23.21 -9.58
C ALA A 28 -10.53 -23.42 -11.06
N ASP A 29 -11.59 -24.17 -11.32
CA ASP A 29 -12.17 -24.41 -12.63
C ASP A 29 -12.85 -23.16 -13.22
N GLU A 30 -13.50 -22.34 -12.38
CA GLU A 30 -14.06 -21.04 -12.79
C GLU A 30 -12.98 -20.08 -13.31
N LEU A 31 -11.75 -20.19 -12.78
CA LEU A 31 -10.60 -19.35 -13.13
C LEU A 31 -9.75 -19.92 -14.28
N GLY A 32 -10.25 -20.97 -14.95
CA GLY A 32 -9.58 -21.62 -16.07
C GLY A 32 -9.15 -20.62 -17.15
N GLY A 33 -7.88 -20.63 -17.50
CA GLY A 33 -7.31 -19.79 -18.58
C GLY A 33 -6.96 -18.35 -18.19
N VAL A 34 -7.43 -17.85 -17.04
CA VAL A 34 -7.11 -16.50 -16.54
C VAL A 34 -6.22 -16.49 -15.30
N MET A 35 -5.99 -17.65 -14.70
CA MET A 35 -5.03 -17.85 -13.61
C MET A 35 -3.79 -18.60 -14.11
N GLN A 36 -2.62 -18.05 -13.82
CA GLN A 36 -1.33 -18.59 -14.27
C GLN A 36 -0.37 -18.70 -13.09
N PRO A 37 0.54 -19.71 -13.07
CA PRO A 37 1.60 -19.77 -12.06
C PRO A 37 2.44 -18.47 -12.07
N PHE A 38 2.74 -17.94 -10.89
CA PHE A 38 3.58 -16.76 -10.77
C PHE A 38 5.05 -17.14 -10.94
N PRO A 39 5.83 -16.46 -11.81
CA PRO A 39 7.20 -16.83 -12.08
C PRO A 39 8.14 -16.40 -10.95
N THR A 40 8.16 -17.15 -9.86
CA THR A 40 9.10 -16.99 -8.75
C THR A 40 9.80 -18.31 -8.42
N THR A 41 11.06 -18.22 -8.02
CA THR A 41 11.83 -19.35 -7.47
C THR A 41 11.83 -19.35 -5.94
N ARG A 42 11.22 -18.34 -5.30
CA ARG A 42 11.18 -18.20 -3.85
C ARG A 42 10.03 -19.02 -3.27
N ALA A 43 10.31 -19.76 -2.21
CA ALA A 43 9.27 -20.39 -1.41
C ALA A 43 8.54 -19.30 -0.62
N VAL A 44 7.20 -19.30 -0.73
CA VAL A 44 6.32 -18.41 0.02
C VAL A 44 5.41 -19.26 0.88
N ASP A 45 5.41 -18.98 2.18
CA ASP A 45 4.59 -19.67 3.18
C ASP A 45 3.23 -18.99 3.28
N LEU A 46 2.34 -19.34 2.35
CA LEU A 46 0.98 -18.81 2.31
C LEU A 46 0.15 -19.25 3.52
N ASP A 47 0.39 -20.44 4.06
CA ASP A 47 -0.35 -20.93 5.22
C ASP A 47 -0.03 -20.06 6.46
N ARG A 48 1.24 -19.67 6.62
CA ARG A 48 1.66 -18.73 7.66
C ARG A 48 1.11 -17.32 7.43
N LEU A 49 1.10 -16.83 6.18
CA LEU A 49 0.43 -15.57 5.85
C LEU A 49 -1.04 -15.62 6.26
N ASP A 50 -1.71 -16.72 5.94
CA ASP A 50 -3.14 -16.86 6.19
C ASP A 50 -3.48 -16.87 7.67
N ALA A 51 -2.77 -17.70 8.44
CA ALA A 51 -2.92 -17.75 9.89
C ALA A 51 -2.67 -16.38 10.54
N ARG A 52 -1.69 -15.61 10.00
CA ARG A 52 -1.38 -14.29 10.53
C ARG A 52 -2.48 -13.27 10.23
N LEU A 53 -3.02 -13.28 9.02
CA LEU A 53 -4.15 -12.42 8.65
C LEU A 53 -5.40 -12.73 9.48
N ASP A 54 -5.68 -14.01 9.72
CA ASP A 54 -6.81 -14.44 10.55
C ASP A 54 -6.70 -13.91 11.98
N GLU A 55 -5.52 -14.00 12.59
CA GLU A 55 -5.26 -13.43 13.92
C GLU A 55 -5.52 -11.91 13.94
N LEU A 56 -5.06 -11.20 12.91
CA LEU A 56 -5.23 -9.75 12.81
C LEU A 56 -6.70 -9.36 12.62
N PHE A 57 -7.47 -10.12 11.83
CA PHE A 57 -8.91 -9.90 11.66
C PHE A 57 -9.71 -10.10 12.94
N CYS A 58 -9.28 -11.00 13.83
CA CYS A 58 -9.91 -11.17 15.13
C CYS A 58 -9.62 -10.01 16.09
N ARG A 59 -8.47 -9.36 15.95
CA ARG A 59 -7.99 -8.32 16.87
C ARG A 59 -8.40 -6.90 16.47
N ILE A 60 -8.55 -6.66 15.17
CA ILE A 60 -8.75 -5.32 14.61
C ILE A 60 -10.19 -5.23 14.06
N PRO A 61 -10.98 -4.22 14.46
CA PRO A 61 -12.31 -4.03 13.90
C PRO A 61 -12.28 -3.79 12.39
N LYS A 62 -13.33 -4.25 11.70
CA LYS A 62 -13.51 -3.96 10.28
C LYS A 62 -13.49 -2.45 10.02
N HIS A 63 -12.87 -2.09 8.91
CA HIS A 63 -12.73 -0.73 8.39
C HIS A 63 -11.86 0.21 9.24
N ASP A 64 -11.22 -0.30 10.29
CA ASP A 64 -10.24 0.47 11.06
C ASP A 64 -9.00 0.77 10.20
N ALA A 65 -8.60 2.04 10.15
CA ALA A 65 -7.46 2.48 9.36
C ALA A 65 -6.11 2.06 9.96
N SER A 66 -6.05 1.76 11.26
CA SER A 66 -4.87 1.23 11.94
C SER A 66 -4.47 -0.17 11.45
N PHE A 67 -5.41 -0.87 10.81
CA PHE A 67 -5.19 -2.15 10.14
C PHE A 67 -3.96 -2.11 9.21
N ASP A 68 -3.81 -1.03 8.44
CA ASP A 68 -2.72 -0.91 7.46
C ASP A 68 -1.33 -0.96 8.14
N ALA A 69 -1.19 -0.30 9.29
CA ALA A 69 0.08 -0.21 10.02
C ALA A 69 0.52 -1.57 10.61
N LEU A 70 -0.44 -2.41 10.98
CA LEU A 70 -0.17 -3.73 11.56
C LEU A 70 0.04 -4.79 10.47
N VAL A 71 -0.68 -4.71 9.36
CA VAL A 71 -0.68 -5.74 8.32
C VAL A 71 0.43 -5.55 7.31
N ALA A 72 0.80 -4.31 6.97
CA ALA A 72 1.83 -4.06 5.97
C ALA A 72 3.20 -4.71 6.30
N PRO A 73 3.73 -4.61 7.54
CA PRO A 73 4.98 -5.28 7.91
C PRO A 73 4.91 -6.81 7.77
N GLU A 74 3.80 -7.40 8.23
CA GLU A 74 3.56 -8.83 8.20
C GLU A 74 3.49 -9.33 6.75
N LEU A 75 2.66 -8.69 5.93
CA LEU A 75 2.50 -8.98 4.52
C LEU A 75 3.84 -8.89 3.78
N HIS A 76 4.61 -7.83 4.01
CA HIS A 76 5.91 -7.64 3.36
C HIS A 76 6.94 -8.70 3.78
N SER A 77 6.96 -9.06 5.08
CA SER A 77 7.89 -10.07 5.58
C SER A 77 7.56 -11.50 5.11
N LEU A 78 6.26 -11.82 4.99
CA LEU A 78 5.77 -13.14 4.60
C LEU A 78 5.65 -13.31 3.07
N LEU A 79 5.68 -12.20 2.32
CA LEU A 79 5.82 -12.17 0.87
C LEU A 79 7.19 -11.57 0.50
N PRO A 80 8.30 -12.34 0.61
CA PRO A 80 9.67 -11.86 0.36
C PRO A 80 9.97 -11.70 -1.15
N LEU A 81 9.17 -10.89 -1.84
CA LEU A 81 9.25 -10.63 -3.27
C LEU A 81 10.40 -9.65 -3.57
N THR A 82 11.02 -9.79 -4.74
CA THR A 82 11.82 -8.71 -5.31
C THR A 82 10.93 -7.59 -5.81
N ARG A 83 11.47 -6.37 -5.94
CA ARG A 83 10.75 -5.25 -6.57
C ARG A 83 10.27 -5.57 -7.99
N ARG A 84 10.99 -6.42 -8.73
CA ARG A 84 10.60 -6.88 -10.07
C ARG A 84 9.37 -7.78 -10.00
N GLU A 85 9.38 -8.77 -9.10
CA GLU A 85 8.21 -9.64 -8.87
C GLU A 85 7.01 -8.83 -8.37
N ALA A 86 7.22 -7.93 -7.42
CA ALA A 86 6.20 -7.02 -6.88
C ALA A 86 5.66 -6.01 -7.90
N ALA A 87 6.36 -5.77 -9.02
CA ALA A 87 5.87 -4.91 -10.08
C ALA A 87 4.75 -5.58 -10.92
N GLU A 88 4.64 -6.91 -10.87
CA GLU A 88 3.66 -7.68 -11.64
C GLU A 88 2.23 -7.52 -11.07
N PRO A 89 1.31 -6.83 -11.76
CA PRO A 89 -0.02 -6.55 -11.21
C PRO A 89 -0.87 -7.80 -10.99
N GLY A 90 -0.61 -8.86 -11.76
CA GLY A 90 -1.36 -10.11 -11.70
C GLY A 90 -1.29 -10.80 -10.34
N LEU A 91 -0.15 -10.71 -9.65
CA LEU A 91 0.03 -11.26 -8.31
C LEU A 91 -0.92 -10.59 -7.30
N TRP A 92 -0.95 -9.26 -7.29
CA TRP A 92 -1.79 -8.48 -6.38
C TRP A 92 -3.28 -8.69 -6.63
N ARG A 93 -3.65 -8.87 -7.89
CA ARG A 93 -5.03 -9.22 -8.29
C ARG A 93 -5.39 -10.62 -7.81
N TRP A 94 -4.51 -11.60 -7.99
CA TRP A 94 -4.74 -12.96 -7.49
C TRP A 94 -4.92 -12.98 -5.97
N LEU A 95 -4.04 -12.31 -5.23
CA LEU A 95 -4.16 -12.17 -3.77
C LEU A 95 -5.51 -11.53 -3.38
N ALA A 96 -5.89 -10.45 -4.06
CA ALA A 96 -7.10 -9.71 -3.72
C ALA A 96 -8.41 -10.37 -4.18
N VAL A 97 -8.41 -11.15 -5.27
CA VAL A 97 -9.64 -11.67 -5.89
C VAL A 97 -9.86 -13.14 -5.55
N VAL A 98 -8.78 -13.92 -5.41
CA VAL A 98 -8.85 -15.38 -5.30
C VAL A 98 -8.39 -15.84 -3.93
N HIS A 99 -7.19 -15.43 -3.48
CA HIS A 99 -6.60 -16.01 -2.29
C HIS A 99 -7.22 -15.44 -1.00
N ARG A 100 -7.19 -14.11 -0.84
CA ARG A 100 -7.64 -13.39 0.38
C ARG A 100 -8.47 -12.14 0.06
N PRO A 101 -9.64 -12.31 -0.60
CA PRO A 101 -10.56 -11.19 -0.89
C PRO A 101 -11.19 -10.59 0.38
N ASP A 102 -11.26 -11.37 1.45
CA ASP A 102 -11.65 -10.96 2.79
C ASP A 102 -10.78 -9.84 3.36
N LEU A 103 -9.48 -9.78 3.04
CA LEU A 103 -8.62 -8.66 3.46
C LEU A 103 -9.11 -7.33 2.90
N VAL A 104 -9.51 -7.31 1.62
CA VAL A 104 -10.03 -6.11 0.99
C VAL A 104 -11.34 -5.69 1.65
N ARG A 105 -12.23 -6.65 1.92
CA ARG A 105 -13.52 -6.42 2.60
C ARG A 105 -13.36 -5.98 4.05
N HIS A 106 -12.40 -6.57 4.76
CA HIS A 106 -12.11 -6.22 6.15
C HIS A 106 -11.61 -4.78 6.23
N ARG A 107 -10.75 -4.38 5.29
CA ARG A 107 -10.14 -3.05 5.33
C ARG A 107 -11.07 -1.94 4.82
N TRP A 108 -11.89 -2.20 3.81
CA TRP A 108 -12.65 -1.15 3.12
C TRP A 108 -14.15 -1.37 3.20
N GLU A 109 -14.86 -0.36 3.70
CA GLU A 109 -16.31 -0.36 3.68
C GLU A 109 -16.83 -0.22 2.23
N ASN A 110 -17.76 -1.08 1.84
CA ASN A 110 -18.34 -1.09 0.49
C ASN A 110 -19.40 0.00 0.29
N ARG A 111 -18.99 1.28 0.36
CA ARG A 111 -19.87 2.44 0.14
C ARG A 111 -20.08 2.79 -1.33
N SER A 112 -19.18 2.33 -2.21
CA SER A 112 -19.22 2.63 -3.64
C SER A 112 -18.58 1.49 -4.40
N TRP A 113 -19.34 0.89 -5.33
CA TRP A 113 -18.84 -0.18 -6.16
C TRP A 113 -17.58 0.21 -6.93
N ALA A 114 -17.56 1.40 -7.53
CA ALA A 114 -16.42 1.88 -8.30
C ALA A 114 -15.14 2.00 -7.44
N GLN A 115 -15.27 2.46 -6.19
CA GLN A 115 -14.13 2.57 -5.27
C GLN A 115 -13.69 1.19 -4.79
N MET A 116 -14.63 0.34 -4.40
CA MET A 116 -14.34 -1.00 -3.91
C MET A 116 -13.67 -1.84 -5.00
N ARG A 117 -14.18 -1.82 -6.23
CA ARG A 117 -13.58 -2.53 -7.38
C ARG A 117 -12.12 -2.14 -7.62
N ARG A 118 -11.74 -0.88 -7.37
CA ARG A 118 -10.34 -0.43 -7.48
C ARG A 118 -9.44 -1.10 -6.44
N ARG A 119 -9.95 -1.34 -5.22
CA ARG A 119 -9.21 -2.01 -4.12
C ARG A 119 -8.89 -3.47 -4.41
N PHE A 120 -9.68 -4.10 -5.28
CA PHE A 120 -9.43 -5.44 -5.82
C PHE A 120 -8.53 -5.44 -7.05
N TRP A 121 -8.80 -4.57 -8.04
CA TRP A 121 -8.29 -4.80 -9.41
C TRP A 121 -7.20 -3.84 -9.91
N SER A 122 -7.14 -2.62 -9.37
CA SER A 122 -6.29 -1.57 -9.93
C SER A 122 -4.82 -1.98 -9.97
N VAL A 123 -4.07 -1.40 -10.91
CA VAL A 123 -2.66 -1.74 -11.15
C VAL A 123 -1.85 -1.49 -9.88
N GLY A 124 -1.32 -2.57 -9.29
CA GLY A 124 -0.67 -2.58 -7.97
C GLY A 124 0.67 -1.83 -7.86
N THR A 125 1.00 -0.92 -8.77
CA THR A 125 2.23 -0.12 -8.72
C THR A 125 2.02 1.24 -8.05
N ARG A 126 0.77 1.69 -7.89
CA ARG A 126 0.46 2.91 -7.13
C ARG A 126 -0.21 2.57 -5.80
N PRO A 127 0.26 3.10 -4.66
CA PRO A 127 -0.33 2.79 -3.36
C PRO A 127 -1.75 3.33 -3.09
N ASP A 128 -2.42 3.95 -4.05
CA ASP A 128 -3.85 4.29 -4.01
C ASP A 128 -4.74 3.24 -4.70
N SER A 129 -4.18 2.14 -5.18
CA SER A 129 -4.84 1.19 -6.06
C SER A 129 -5.39 -0.05 -5.32
N ASN A 130 -4.77 -1.20 -5.53
CA ASN A 130 -5.05 -2.50 -4.92
C ASN A 130 -4.53 -2.56 -3.47
N THR A 131 -5.30 -3.20 -2.59
CA THR A 131 -5.02 -3.20 -1.15
C THR A 131 -3.71 -3.90 -0.79
N PHE A 132 -3.46 -5.09 -1.33
CA PHE A 132 -2.24 -5.86 -1.07
C PHE A 132 -1.01 -5.11 -1.58
N ALA A 133 -1.08 -4.66 -2.82
CA ALA A 133 -0.04 -3.86 -3.46
C ALA A 133 0.34 -2.62 -2.64
N ARG A 134 -0.67 -1.84 -2.20
CA ARG A 134 -0.46 -0.64 -1.37
C ARG A 134 0.33 -0.99 -0.10
N LEU A 135 -0.11 -2.00 0.63
CA LEU A 135 0.49 -2.41 1.89
C LEU A 135 1.94 -2.84 1.67
N TRP A 136 2.17 -3.72 0.68
CA TRP A 136 3.49 -4.23 0.38
C TRP A 136 4.46 -3.14 -0.11
N TRP A 137 4.06 -2.30 -1.07
CA TRP A 137 4.94 -1.26 -1.61
C TRP A 137 5.28 -0.18 -0.60
N ILE A 138 4.32 0.26 0.21
CA ILE A 138 4.63 1.24 1.27
C ILE A 138 5.61 0.62 2.26
N ALA A 139 5.42 -0.65 2.66
CA ALA A 139 6.37 -1.35 3.53
C ALA A 139 7.76 -1.43 2.89
N GLU A 140 7.88 -1.88 1.64
CA GLU A 140 9.17 -1.97 0.92
C GLU A 140 9.89 -0.61 0.81
N LEU A 141 9.17 0.46 0.50
CA LEU A 141 9.75 1.80 0.34
C LEU A 141 10.12 2.46 1.67
N THR A 142 9.49 2.03 2.76
CA THR A 142 9.72 2.58 4.11
C THR A 142 10.54 1.68 5.01
N ARG A 143 10.82 0.44 4.60
CA ARG A 143 11.68 -0.49 5.33
C ARG A 143 13.08 0.08 5.53
N ASP A 144 13.59 -0.06 6.75
CA ASP A 144 14.97 0.25 7.11
C ASP A 144 15.80 -1.03 7.24
N SER A 145 17.11 -0.87 7.22
CA SER A 145 18.09 -1.90 7.56
C SER A 145 18.29 -2.07 9.07
N ASP A 146 17.77 -1.15 9.89
CA ASP A 146 17.83 -1.27 11.35
C ASP A 146 17.21 -2.61 11.81
N PRO A 147 18.00 -3.52 12.40
CA PRO A 147 17.51 -4.84 12.81
C PRO A 147 16.61 -4.79 14.05
N SER A 148 16.60 -3.70 14.81
CA SER A 148 15.74 -3.55 15.99
C SER A 148 14.29 -3.29 15.61
N ASP A 149 14.06 -2.52 14.53
CA ASP A 149 12.73 -2.20 14.03
C ASP A 149 12.72 -1.75 12.56
N ALA A 150 12.86 -2.71 11.65
CA ALA A 150 12.90 -2.44 10.21
C ALA A 150 11.65 -1.76 9.64
N TYR A 151 10.51 -1.72 10.36
CA TYR A 151 9.24 -1.19 9.87
C TYR A 151 8.71 0.02 10.67
N ALA A 152 9.56 0.67 11.47
CA ALA A 152 9.17 1.85 12.26
C ALA A 152 8.53 2.94 11.39
N LEU A 153 9.16 3.30 10.26
CA LEU A 153 8.66 4.30 9.33
C LEU A 153 7.37 3.85 8.64
N THR A 154 7.24 2.56 8.32
CA THR A 154 6.00 1.98 7.74
C THR A 154 4.80 2.25 8.64
N ARG A 155 4.96 2.00 9.95
CA ARG A 155 3.89 2.23 10.92
C ARG A 155 3.56 3.70 11.09
N ARG A 156 4.56 4.59 11.11
CA ARG A 156 4.35 6.05 11.17
C ARG A 156 3.59 6.58 9.94
N VAL A 157 3.93 6.10 8.75
CA VAL A 157 3.20 6.44 7.50
C VAL A 157 1.74 6.00 7.58
N PHE A 158 1.48 4.75 8.00
CA PHE A 158 0.12 4.21 8.03
C PHE A 158 -0.72 4.66 9.23
N ALA A 159 -0.09 5.18 10.28
CA ALA A 159 -0.80 5.83 11.39
C ALA A 159 -1.71 6.97 10.91
N ARG A 160 -1.40 7.56 9.73
CA ARG A 160 -2.20 8.64 9.14
C ARG A 160 -2.44 8.43 7.66
N GLN A 161 -3.69 8.14 7.31
CA GLN A 161 -4.11 7.92 5.91
C GLN A 161 -3.72 9.05 4.94
N PRO A 162 -3.80 10.35 5.29
CA PRO A 162 -3.34 11.42 4.41
C PRO A 162 -1.85 11.33 4.04
N LEU A 163 -1.00 10.81 4.92
CA LEU A 163 0.43 10.61 4.63
C LEU A 163 0.60 9.42 3.69
N ALA A 164 0.03 8.26 4.05
CA ALA A 164 0.13 7.05 3.24
C ALA A 164 -0.38 7.26 1.80
N THR A 165 -1.52 7.92 1.63
CA THR A 165 -2.04 8.23 0.30
C THR A 165 -1.29 9.40 -0.34
N GLY A 166 -1.08 10.49 0.38
CA GLY A 166 -0.50 11.70 -0.19
C GLY A 166 0.94 11.53 -0.65
N ILE A 167 1.80 10.89 0.13
CA ILE A 167 3.21 10.74 -0.21
C ILE A 167 3.38 9.80 -1.40
N PHE A 168 2.73 8.63 -1.35
CA PHE A 168 3.07 7.53 -2.24
C PHE A 168 2.38 7.54 -3.60
N ILE A 169 1.39 8.41 -3.82
CA ILE A 169 0.84 8.65 -5.18
C ILE A 169 1.72 9.57 -6.02
N ARG A 170 2.68 10.27 -5.39
CA ARG A 170 3.52 11.28 -6.04
C ARG A 170 4.86 10.69 -6.47
N SER A 171 5.49 11.33 -7.45
CA SER A 171 6.77 10.87 -8.01
C SER A 171 7.83 10.68 -6.94
N PHE A 172 7.92 11.55 -5.94
CA PHE A 172 8.91 11.47 -4.87
C PHE A 172 8.69 10.35 -3.84
N GLY A 173 7.59 9.59 -3.91
CA GLY A 173 7.27 8.55 -2.94
C GLY A 173 8.29 7.41 -2.86
N HIS A 174 9.17 7.28 -3.86
CA HIS A 174 10.28 6.32 -3.87
C HIS A 174 11.61 6.90 -3.33
N HIS A 175 11.68 8.21 -3.07
CA HIS A 175 12.88 8.86 -2.56
C HIS A 175 12.89 8.85 -1.02
N ARG A 176 13.49 7.81 -0.43
CA ARG A 176 13.47 7.57 1.02
C ARG A 176 13.82 8.80 1.87
N PRO A 177 14.90 9.57 1.60
CA PRO A 177 15.21 10.75 2.41
C PRO A 177 14.09 11.81 2.41
N ALA A 178 13.37 11.96 1.28
CA ALA A 178 12.22 12.86 1.21
C ALA A 178 11.02 12.31 1.99
N VAL A 179 10.75 11.00 1.90
CA VAL A 179 9.68 10.35 2.68
C VAL A 179 9.91 10.53 4.17
N VAL A 180 11.13 10.29 4.66
CA VAL A 180 11.49 10.50 6.08
C VAL A 180 11.25 11.95 6.49
N ALA A 181 11.80 12.91 5.75
CA ALA A 181 11.63 14.33 6.05
C ALA A 181 10.15 14.78 6.06
N LEU A 182 9.35 14.28 5.11
CA LEU A 182 7.92 14.54 5.04
C LEU A 182 7.17 13.96 6.24
N VAL A 183 7.45 12.71 6.62
CA VAL A 183 6.78 12.07 7.77
C VAL A 183 7.15 12.78 9.07
N ASP A 184 8.44 13.03 9.31
CA ASP A 184 8.91 13.74 10.51
C ASP A 184 8.26 15.11 10.67
N ALA A 185 8.09 15.86 9.58
CA ALA A 185 7.50 17.19 9.64
C ALA A 185 5.96 17.18 9.73
N LEU A 186 5.29 16.15 9.20
CA LEU A 186 3.85 16.16 8.95
C LEU A 186 3.05 15.18 9.83
N GLU A 187 3.70 14.30 10.60
CA GLU A 187 3.00 13.29 11.39
C GLU A 187 2.02 13.88 12.42
N LEU A 188 2.24 15.11 12.89
CA LEU A 188 1.33 15.83 13.79
C LEU A 188 0.51 16.93 13.11
N ALA A 189 0.70 17.18 11.81
CA ALA A 189 0.06 18.30 11.11
C ALA A 189 -1.42 18.01 10.76
N PRO A 190 -2.33 19.00 10.77
CA PRO A 190 -3.71 18.82 10.29
C PRO A 190 -3.79 18.32 8.83
N PRO A 191 -4.83 17.56 8.43
CA PRO A 191 -4.92 16.98 7.07
C PRO A 191 -4.82 18.00 5.91
N ASP A 192 -5.38 19.20 6.07
CA ASP A 192 -5.30 20.29 5.08
C ASP A 192 -3.87 20.83 4.94
N VAL A 193 -3.15 20.96 6.07
CA VAL A 193 -1.73 21.34 6.09
C VAL A 193 -0.88 20.26 5.42
N VAL A 194 -1.14 18.97 5.69
CA VAL A 194 -0.48 17.85 5.01
C VAL A 194 -0.66 17.97 3.51
N GLU A 195 -1.91 18.10 3.03
CA GLU A 195 -2.19 18.17 1.60
C GLU A 195 -1.52 19.38 0.93
N ARG A 196 -1.65 20.57 1.54
CA ARG A 196 -1.06 21.80 1.03
C ARG A 196 0.47 21.72 1.01
N THR A 197 1.09 21.18 2.06
CA THR A 197 2.55 20.97 2.10
C THR A 197 3.01 20.02 1.00
N LEU A 198 2.32 18.89 0.79
CA LEU A 198 2.67 17.95 -0.27
C LEU A 198 2.52 18.56 -1.67
N ARG A 199 1.51 19.43 -1.89
CA ARG A 199 1.38 20.18 -3.15
C ARG A 199 2.53 21.16 -3.35
N LEU A 200 2.88 21.94 -2.33
CA LEU A 200 4.01 22.86 -2.37
C LEU A 200 5.34 22.13 -2.60
N PHE A 201 5.51 20.97 -1.97
CA PHE A 201 6.70 20.15 -2.13
C PHE A 201 6.79 19.64 -3.57
N THR A 202 5.72 19.09 -4.16
CA THR A 202 5.68 18.73 -5.59
C THR A 202 6.08 19.91 -6.49
N ALA A 203 5.56 21.12 -6.21
CA ALA A 203 5.91 22.31 -6.98
C ALA A 203 7.38 22.69 -6.84
N ALA A 204 7.96 22.58 -5.64
CA ALA A 204 9.38 22.89 -5.39
C ALA A 204 10.33 21.95 -6.16
N LEU A 205 9.90 20.73 -6.49
CA LEU A 205 10.70 19.77 -7.26
C LEU A 205 10.82 20.13 -8.75
N SER A 206 10.10 21.13 -9.25
CA SER A 206 10.30 21.60 -10.63
C SER A 206 11.60 22.39 -10.80
N SER A 207 12.16 22.93 -9.71
CA SER A 207 13.39 23.72 -9.70
C SER A 207 14.49 23.14 -8.80
N ARG A 208 14.23 21.99 -8.16
CA ARG A 208 15.16 21.32 -7.24
C ARG A 208 15.24 19.85 -7.58
N VAL A 209 16.45 19.31 -7.61
CA VAL A 209 16.72 17.89 -7.85
C VAL A 209 16.81 17.20 -6.50
N LEU A 210 15.98 16.18 -6.24
CA LEU A 210 15.95 15.50 -4.93
C LEU A 210 17.26 14.80 -4.62
N GLU A 211 17.86 14.22 -5.65
CA GLU A 211 19.02 13.34 -5.59
C GLU A 211 20.30 14.07 -5.15
N VAL A 212 20.32 15.41 -5.25
CA VAL A 212 21.46 16.23 -4.80
C VAL A 212 21.24 16.85 -3.42
N MET A 213 20.03 16.74 -2.86
CA MET A 213 19.72 17.32 -1.56
C MET A 213 20.10 16.35 -0.45
N ASP A 214 20.90 16.83 0.50
CA ASP A 214 21.16 16.07 1.72
C ASP A 214 19.93 16.07 2.66
N ALA A 215 20.00 15.21 3.69
CA ALA A 215 18.90 15.05 4.64
C ALA A 215 18.57 16.34 5.41
N ALA A 216 19.57 17.19 5.69
CA ALA A 216 19.37 18.44 6.42
C ALA A 216 18.62 19.47 5.55
N SER A 217 19.01 19.60 4.28
CA SER A 217 18.38 20.49 3.30
C SER A 217 16.94 20.07 3.00
N LEU A 218 16.68 18.76 2.91
CA LEU A 218 15.32 18.24 2.73
C LEU A 218 14.43 18.55 3.94
N ARG A 219 14.93 18.34 5.16
CA ARG A 219 14.19 18.70 6.38
C ARG A 219 13.90 20.19 6.43
N GLY A 220 14.90 21.04 6.16
CA GLY A 220 14.72 22.49 6.13
C GLY A 220 13.65 22.92 5.11
N LEU A 221 13.71 22.37 3.89
CA LEU A 221 12.72 22.64 2.86
C LEU A 221 11.30 22.23 3.30
N VAL A 222 11.13 21.01 3.82
CA VAL A 222 9.80 20.53 4.21
C VAL A 222 9.23 21.37 5.35
N VAL A 223 10.04 21.76 6.33
CA VAL A 223 9.61 22.63 7.45
C VAL A 223 9.16 24.00 6.92
N GLU A 224 9.95 24.65 6.06
CA GLU A 224 9.59 25.92 5.42
C GLU A 224 8.25 25.83 4.69
N LEU A 225 8.05 24.76 3.90
CA LEU A 225 6.80 24.56 3.15
C LEU A 225 5.61 24.28 4.06
N ARG A 226 5.81 23.58 5.18
CA ARG A 226 4.77 23.32 6.18
C ARG A 226 4.33 24.61 6.88
N GLU A 227 5.27 25.49 7.23
CA GLU A 227 4.96 26.80 7.82
C GLU A 227 4.16 27.67 6.86
N ARG A 228 4.61 27.75 5.60
CA ARG A 228 3.86 28.43 4.53
C ARG A 228 2.47 27.83 4.33
N ALA A 229 2.35 26.52 4.41
CA ALA A 229 1.06 25.84 4.33
C ALA A 229 0.15 26.17 5.51
N SER A 230 0.71 26.36 6.71
CA SER A 230 -0.08 26.67 7.93
C SER A 230 -0.57 28.12 7.94
N ASN A 231 0.22 29.06 7.42
CA ASN A 231 -0.10 30.49 7.39
C ASN A 231 -1.07 30.90 6.27
N GLY A 232 -1.36 29.98 5.33
CA GLY A 232 -2.30 30.21 4.23
C GLY A 232 -3.70 29.63 4.45
N SER A 233 -4.07 29.36 5.72
CA SER A 233 -5.43 28.95 6.13
C SER A 233 -6.26 30.14 6.61
#